data_AF-A0ABD2SPZ2-F1
#
_entry.id   AF-A0ABD2SPZ2-F1
#
_cell.length_a   1.000
_cell.length_b   1.000
_cell.length_c   1.000
_cell.angle_alpha   90.00
_cell.angle_beta   90.00
_cell.angle_gamma   90.00
#
_symmetry.space_group_name_H-M   'P 1'
#
loop_
_entity.id
_entity.type
_entity.pdbx_description
1 polymer ?
#
loop_
_entity_poly.entity_id
_entity_poly.type
_entity_poly.pdbx_seq_one_letter_code
_entity_poly.pdbx_strand_id
1 'polypeptide(L)'
;MAPRVDEKYREEINKARTELENLVKLKEFSASDFLRLAYASQFTIANSHHNDDAGNTTSTDDATKKKTPSPNNNSLKTIAKIKANHPIITYPDLYQLAGVVAVKELGGLDIEFVPGRTESLISPDESCLPVVKQSPAELRDVFRKVEISDPKHIVALYGGLKLATAGAQGANLKLDNSYFVDLVNKKKELSLAEKALLDDPEFHNCVRCYATHKEDFLEDYEEAHKKLADLGLPYSAFIKSTLEKSASQVKKVLGAQKAVGVGVAVAAAVVILSFFYVINRRTAKHSPHQFQ
;
A
#
# COMPACT_ATOMS: atom_id res chain seq x y z
N MET A 1 -7.41 -14.43 10.75
CA MET A 1 -6.16 -15.08 11.24
C MET A 1 -5.08 -14.93 10.17
N ALA A 2 -3.83 -14.67 10.55
CA ALA A 2 -2.74 -14.55 9.57
C ALA A 2 -2.46 -15.91 8.91
N PRO A 3 -2.25 -15.98 7.58
CA PRO A 3 -1.96 -17.23 6.90
C PRO A 3 -0.56 -17.73 7.24
N ARG A 4 -0.35 -19.05 7.16
CA ARG A 4 1.00 -19.63 7.16
C ARG A 4 1.59 -19.47 5.76
N VAL A 5 2.58 -18.59 5.64
CA VAL A 5 3.32 -18.39 4.38
C VAL A 5 4.41 -19.44 4.24
N ASP A 6 4.02 -20.65 3.85
CA ASP A 6 4.91 -21.75 3.46
C ASP A 6 5.05 -21.83 1.92
N GLU A 7 5.80 -22.82 1.43
CA GLU A 7 6.06 -22.98 -0.01
C GLU A 7 4.76 -23.09 -0.81
N LYS A 8 3.80 -23.86 -0.32
CA LYS A 8 2.49 -24.02 -0.95
C LYS A 8 1.76 -22.70 -1.09
N TYR A 9 1.81 -21.84 -0.07
CA TYR A 9 1.21 -20.50 -0.14
C TYR A 9 1.90 -19.63 -1.22
N ARG A 10 3.23 -19.68 -1.29
CA ARG A 10 4.02 -18.90 -2.27
C ARG A 10 3.77 -19.37 -3.71
N GLU A 11 3.73 -20.68 -3.93
CA GLU A 11 3.35 -21.26 -5.22
C GLU A 11 1.95 -20.80 -5.64
N GLU A 12 1.00 -20.78 -4.70
CA GLU A 12 -0.36 -20.35 -5.00
C GLU A 12 -0.44 -18.85 -5.33
N ILE A 13 0.32 -18.01 -4.61
CA ILE A 13 0.49 -16.58 -4.95
C ILE A 13 1.00 -16.42 -6.39
N ASN A 14 1.96 -17.24 -6.82
CA ASN A 14 2.50 -17.17 -8.19
C ASN A 14 1.46 -17.58 -9.25
N LYS A 15 0.62 -18.58 -8.96
CA LYS A 15 -0.50 -18.96 -9.84
C LYS A 15 -1.53 -17.83 -9.93
N ALA A 16 -1.93 -17.26 -8.78
CA ALA A 16 -2.87 -16.14 -8.73
C ALA A 16 -2.33 -14.90 -9.46
N ARG A 17 -1.02 -14.62 -9.34
CA ARG A 17 -0.35 -13.56 -10.09
C ARG A 17 -0.48 -13.79 -11.58
N THR A 18 -0.21 -15.01 -12.05
CA THR A 18 -0.33 -15.37 -13.47
C THR A 18 -1.76 -15.20 -13.98
N GLU A 19 -2.77 -15.60 -13.18
CA GLU A 19 -4.17 -15.41 -13.52
C GLU A 19 -4.54 -13.91 -13.63
N LEU A 20 -4.12 -13.09 -12.66
CA LEU A 20 -4.31 -11.63 -12.69
C LEU A 20 -3.66 -11.00 -13.93
N GLU A 21 -2.42 -11.37 -14.26
CA GLU A 21 -1.71 -10.89 -15.44
C GLU A 21 -2.46 -11.27 -16.73
N ASN A 22 -2.95 -12.50 -16.82
CA ASN A 22 -3.71 -12.96 -17.98
C ASN A 22 -5.01 -12.16 -18.18
N LEU A 23 -5.73 -11.85 -17.09
CA LEU A 23 -6.94 -11.02 -17.17
C LEU A 23 -6.65 -9.64 -17.78
N VAL A 24 -5.52 -9.02 -17.42
CA VAL A 24 -5.10 -7.73 -17.98
C VAL A 24 -4.67 -7.86 -19.43
N LYS A 25 -3.81 -8.85 -19.75
CA LYS A 25 -3.29 -9.08 -21.11
C LYS A 25 -4.39 -9.41 -22.11
N LEU A 26 -5.37 -10.21 -21.69
CA LEU A 26 -6.55 -10.56 -22.49
C LEU A 26 -7.60 -9.43 -22.56
N LYS A 27 -7.35 -8.29 -21.89
CA LYS A 27 -8.27 -7.15 -21.77
C LYS A 27 -9.63 -7.51 -21.17
N GLU A 28 -9.68 -8.60 -20.41
CA GLU A 28 -10.86 -9.00 -19.65
C GLU A 28 -11.04 -8.13 -18.40
N PHE A 29 -9.93 -7.55 -17.91
CA PHE A 29 -9.94 -6.64 -16.78
C PHE A 29 -8.93 -5.48 -16.93
N SER A 30 -9.25 -4.31 -16.38
CA SER A 30 -8.40 -3.13 -16.46
C SER A 30 -7.32 -3.14 -15.37
N ALA A 31 -6.06 -2.94 -15.76
CA ALA A 31 -4.97 -2.73 -14.81
C ALA A 31 -5.24 -1.53 -13.88
N SER A 32 -5.80 -0.43 -14.41
CA SER A 32 -6.15 0.75 -13.61
C SER A 32 -7.21 0.41 -12.54
N ASP A 33 -8.16 -0.48 -12.84
CA ASP A 33 -9.16 -0.92 -11.85
C ASP A 33 -8.58 -1.82 -10.76
N PHE A 34 -7.58 -2.65 -11.08
CA PHE A 34 -6.82 -3.40 -10.09
C PHE A 34 -5.98 -2.48 -9.20
N LEU A 35 -5.32 -1.49 -9.80
CA LEU A 35 -4.56 -0.49 -9.06
C LEU A 35 -5.46 0.29 -8.10
N ARG A 36 -6.63 0.73 -8.58
CA ARG A 36 -7.62 1.44 -7.77
C ARG A 36 -8.16 0.60 -6.63
N LEU A 37 -8.39 -0.70 -6.86
CA LEU A 37 -8.81 -1.63 -5.82
C LEU A 37 -7.74 -1.74 -4.71
N ALA A 38 -6.47 -1.84 -5.09
CA ALA A 38 -5.35 -1.91 -4.14
C ALA A 38 -5.27 -0.65 -3.27
N TYR A 39 -5.36 0.55 -3.88
CA TYR A 39 -5.45 1.81 -3.14
C TYR A 39 -6.65 1.84 -2.19
N ALA A 40 -7.85 1.53 -2.71
CA ALA A 40 -9.07 1.54 -1.92
C ALA A 40 -8.95 0.63 -0.70
N SER A 41 -8.39 -0.57 -0.85
CA SER A 41 -8.21 -1.50 0.25
C SER A 41 -7.35 -0.94 1.39
N GLN A 42 -6.24 -0.25 1.07
CA GLN A 42 -5.35 0.30 2.10
C GLN A 42 -5.98 1.51 2.81
N PHE A 43 -6.62 2.40 2.05
CA PHE A 43 -7.29 3.54 2.65
C PHE A 43 -8.54 3.16 3.46
N THR A 44 -9.25 2.08 3.10
CA THR A 44 -10.33 1.54 3.93
C THR A 44 -9.81 1.03 5.27
N ILE A 45 -8.71 0.28 5.28
CA ILE A 45 -8.09 -0.23 6.52
C ILE A 45 -7.64 0.94 7.41
N ALA A 46 -6.92 1.90 6.83
CA ALA A 46 -6.44 3.09 7.55
C ALA A 46 -7.57 3.91 8.17
N ASN A 47 -8.69 4.07 7.46
CA ASN A 47 -9.86 4.76 7.99
C ASN A 47 -10.62 3.93 9.04
N SER A 48 -10.62 2.59 8.95
CA SER A 48 -11.27 1.75 9.98
C SER A 48 -10.57 1.82 11.34
N HIS A 49 -9.24 1.82 11.38
CA HIS A 49 -8.49 1.86 12.64
C HIS A 49 -8.55 3.21 13.36
N HIS A 50 -8.75 4.30 12.62
CA HIS A 50 -8.89 5.62 13.23
C HIS A 50 -10.24 5.86 13.91
N ASN A 51 -11.28 5.08 13.56
CA ASN A 51 -12.59 5.18 14.22
C ASN A 51 -12.63 4.44 15.57
N ASP A 52 -11.72 3.49 15.82
CA ASP A 52 -11.65 2.75 17.08
C ASP A 52 -11.01 3.59 18.22
N ASP A 53 -10.19 4.58 17.88
CA ASP A 53 -9.57 5.52 18.84
C ASP A 53 -10.43 6.77 19.13
N ALA A 54 -11.48 7.01 18.32
CA ALA A 54 -12.42 8.10 18.52
C ALA A 54 -13.63 7.61 19.33
N GLY A 55 -13.51 7.65 20.66
CA GLY A 55 -14.67 7.56 21.53
C GLY A 55 -15.73 8.58 21.15
N ASN A 56 -16.90 8.06 20.72
CA ASN A 56 -18.24 8.65 20.68
C ASN A 56 -18.87 8.96 19.29
N THR A 57 -20.03 8.32 19.10
CA THR A 57 -21.27 8.75 18.40
C THR A 57 -21.21 9.09 16.92
N THR A 58 -21.64 8.14 16.08
CA THR A 58 -23.02 8.11 15.56
C THR A 58 -23.30 6.78 14.87
N SER A 59 -24.07 5.92 15.54
CA SER A 59 -25.00 5.05 14.82
C SER A 59 -26.02 5.97 14.15
N THR A 60 -25.98 6.05 12.83
CA THR A 60 -27.17 6.39 12.06
C THR A 60 -27.28 5.38 10.95
N ASP A 61 -28.26 4.50 11.14
CA ASP A 61 -28.88 3.69 10.10
C ASP A 61 -29.20 4.59 8.90
N ASP A 62 -28.42 4.47 7.83
CA ASP A 62 -28.75 5.07 6.54
C ASP A 62 -28.64 3.99 5.45
N ALA A 63 -29.40 2.91 5.69
CA ALA A 63 -29.66 1.84 4.75
C ALA A 63 -30.66 2.26 3.65
N THR A 64 -30.50 3.42 3.02
CA THR A 64 -31.33 3.82 1.85
C THR A 64 -30.65 4.73 0.84
N LYS A 65 -29.32 4.93 0.89
CA LYS A 65 -28.61 5.31 -0.35
C LYS A 65 -28.57 4.09 -1.25
N LYS A 66 -29.43 4.10 -2.26
CA LYS A 66 -29.35 3.26 -3.46
C LYS A 66 -27.92 3.40 -4.01
N LYS A 67 -27.00 2.54 -3.55
CA LYS A 67 -25.60 2.53 -3.98
C LYS A 67 -25.65 2.25 -5.48
N THR A 68 -25.42 3.30 -6.27
CA THR A 68 -24.97 3.15 -7.65
C THR A 68 -23.90 2.06 -7.64
N PRO A 69 -23.93 1.06 -8.54
CA PRO A 69 -22.91 0.03 -8.56
C PRO A 69 -21.54 0.71 -8.55
N SER A 70 -20.86 0.62 -7.42
CA SER A 70 -19.52 1.16 -7.26
C SER A 70 -18.66 0.54 -8.38
N PRO A 71 -17.79 1.30 -9.06
CA PRO A 71 -16.95 0.78 -10.13
C PRO A 71 -16.14 -0.47 -9.70
N ASN A 72 -15.79 -0.59 -8.42
CA ASN A 72 -15.16 -1.80 -7.88
C ASN A 72 -16.06 -3.03 -7.77
N ASN A 73 -17.37 -2.94 -8.03
CA ASN A 73 -18.24 -4.11 -7.98
C ASN A 73 -17.76 -5.18 -8.98
N ASN A 74 -17.18 -4.75 -10.10
CA ASN A 74 -16.58 -5.61 -11.08
C ASN A 74 -15.23 -6.12 -10.57
N SER A 75 -14.36 -5.26 -10.02
CA SER A 75 -13.08 -5.65 -9.43
C SER A 75 -13.25 -6.69 -8.31
N LEU A 76 -14.19 -6.48 -7.39
CA LEU A 76 -14.49 -7.39 -6.29
C LEU A 76 -15.06 -8.72 -6.79
N LYS A 77 -15.93 -8.71 -7.81
CA LYS A 77 -16.41 -9.93 -8.46
C LYS A 77 -15.27 -10.69 -9.12
N THR A 78 -14.35 -10.00 -9.80
CA THR A 78 -13.17 -10.60 -10.42
C THR A 78 -12.25 -11.22 -9.37
N ILE A 79 -11.92 -10.49 -8.30
CA ILE A 79 -11.12 -11.04 -7.20
C ILE A 79 -11.81 -12.22 -6.52
N ALA A 80 -13.13 -12.20 -6.36
CA ALA A 80 -13.86 -13.33 -5.80
C ALA A 80 -13.74 -14.61 -6.66
N LYS A 81 -13.68 -14.49 -8.00
CA LYS A 81 -13.40 -15.62 -8.90
C LYS A 81 -11.99 -16.17 -8.68
N ILE A 82 -10.99 -15.29 -8.62
CA ILE A 82 -9.60 -15.68 -8.37
C ILE A 82 -9.45 -16.33 -6.99
N LYS A 83 -10.12 -15.80 -5.96
CA LYS A 83 -10.19 -16.39 -4.62
C LYS A 83 -10.81 -17.78 -4.64
N ALA A 84 -11.82 -18.03 -5.47
CA ALA A 84 -12.41 -19.36 -5.62
C ALA A 84 -11.42 -20.37 -6.22
N ASN A 85 -10.58 -19.92 -7.17
CA ASN A 85 -9.49 -20.74 -7.73
C ASN A 85 -8.33 -20.95 -6.75
N HIS A 86 -8.09 -19.98 -5.85
CA HIS A 86 -6.97 -19.95 -4.91
C HIS A 86 -7.43 -19.77 -3.45
N PRO A 87 -8.16 -20.75 -2.87
CA PRO A 87 -8.88 -20.57 -1.61
C PRO A 87 -7.96 -20.31 -0.40
N ILE A 88 -6.68 -20.71 -0.47
CA ILE A 88 -5.73 -20.51 0.63
C ILE A 88 -5.21 -19.07 0.73
N ILE A 89 -5.25 -18.28 -0.36
CA ILE A 89 -4.73 -16.91 -0.38
C ILE A 89 -5.73 -15.96 0.26
N THR A 90 -5.31 -15.03 1.13
CA THR A 90 -6.23 -14.11 1.79
C THR A 90 -6.72 -13.03 0.84
N TYR A 91 -7.92 -12.48 1.08
CA TYR A 91 -8.43 -11.37 0.26
C TYR A 91 -7.49 -10.15 0.26
N PRO A 92 -6.92 -9.72 1.41
CA PRO A 92 -5.96 -8.63 1.42
C PRO A 92 -4.69 -8.90 0.60
N ASP A 93 -4.19 -10.14 0.59
CA ASP A 93 -3.06 -10.49 -0.29
C ASP A 93 -3.46 -10.43 -1.77
N LEU A 94 -4.68 -10.87 -2.14
CA LEU A 94 -5.17 -10.75 -3.53
C LEU A 94 -5.33 -9.29 -3.97
N TYR A 95 -5.85 -8.40 -3.11
CA TYR A 95 -6.00 -6.99 -3.45
C TYR A 95 -4.66 -6.32 -3.73
N GLN A 96 -3.66 -6.59 -2.88
CA GLN A 96 -2.34 -6.00 -3.03
C GLN A 96 -1.53 -6.65 -4.17
N LEU A 97 -1.71 -7.96 -4.40
CA LEU A 97 -1.12 -8.64 -5.55
C LEU A 97 -1.66 -8.08 -6.87
N ALA A 98 -2.97 -7.79 -6.93
CA ALA A 98 -3.57 -7.13 -8.08
C ALA A 98 -2.99 -5.72 -8.33
N GLY A 99 -2.71 -4.96 -7.26
CA GLY A 99 -2.02 -3.67 -7.35
C GLY A 99 -0.63 -3.78 -7.95
N VAL A 100 0.19 -4.72 -7.47
CA VAL A 100 1.54 -4.97 -7.99
C VAL A 100 1.52 -5.40 -9.46
N VAL A 101 0.60 -6.31 -9.83
CA VAL A 101 0.40 -6.71 -11.24
C VAL A 101 0.02 -5.49 -12.08
N ALA A 102 -0.91 -4.66 -11.59
CA ALA A 102 -1.33 -3.47 -12.31
C ALA A 102 -0.19 -2.48 -12.57
N VAL A 103 0.68 -2.25 -11.59
CA VAL A 103 1.84 -1.35 -11.76
C VAL A 103 2.72 -1.81 -12.92
N LYS A 104 3.06 -3.11 -12.96
CA LYS A 104 3.87 -3.70 -14.03
C LYS A 104 3.18 -3.59 -15.40
N GLU A 105 1.90 -3.96 -15.48
CA GLU A 105 1.15 -3.92 -16.74
C GLU A 105 0.88 -2.49 -17.24
N LEU A 106 0.87 -1.49 -16.36
CA LEU A 106 0.82 -0.07 -16.72
C LEU A 106 2.20 0.48 -17.14
N GLY A 107 3.25 -0.34 -17.16
CA GLY A 107 4.60 0.06 -17.59
C GLY A 107 5.49 0.62 -16.49
N GLY A 108 5.13 0.39 -15.22
CA GLY A 108 5.98 0.66 -14.06
C GLY A 108 7.02 -0.45 -13.81
N LEU A 109 7.77 -0.30 -12.72
CA LEU A 109 8.76 -1.28 -12.26
C LEU A 109 8.07 -2.53 -11.67
N ASP A 110 8.75 -3.67 -11.71
CA ASP A 110 8.25 -4.93 -11.14
C ASP A 110 8.46 -4.95 -9.63
N ILE A 111 7.40 -4.66 -8.88
CA ILE A 111 7.45 -4.57 -7.42
C ILE A 111 7.47 -5.98 -6.81
N GLU A 112 8.45 -6.22 -5.95
CA GLU A 112 8.48 -7.43 -5.12
C GLU A 112 7.25 -7.47 -4.19
N PHE A 113 6.46 -8.53 -4.29
CA PHE A 113 5.27 -8.72 -3.45
C PHE A 113 5.58 -9.57 -2.22
N VAL A 114 5.24 -9.06 -1.04
CA VAL A 114 5.33 -9.80 0.23
C VAL A 114 3.95 -10.32 0.64
N PRO A 115 3.71 -11.65 0.67
CA PRO A 115 2.46 -12.23 1.17
C PRO A 115 2.44 -12.32 2.71
N GLY A 116 1.25 -12.56 3.25
CA GLY A 116 1.04 -12.85 4.67
C GLY A 116 0.03 -11.96 5.36
N ARG A 117 -0.76 -11.16 4.63
CA ARG A 117 -1.75 -10.28 5.25
C ARG A 117 -2.86 -11.08 5.91
N THR A 118 -3.28 -10.62 7.09
CA THR A 118 -4.31 -11.27 7.87
C THR A 118 -5.64 -11.23 7.13
N GLU A 119 -6.33 -12.38 7.06
CA GLU A 119 -7.67 -12.43 6.46
C GLU A 119 -8.61 -11.42 7.14
N SER A 120 -9.35 -10.65 6.34
CA SER A 120 -10.25 -9.60 6.80
C SER A 120 -11.57 -9.66 6.04
N LEU A 121 -12.66 -9.38 6.75
CA LEU A 121 -14.00 -9.24 6.15
C LEU A 121 -14.25 -7.82 5.64
N ILE A 122 -13.33 -6.88 5.89
CA ILE A 122 -13.43 -5.50 5.43
C ILE A 122 -13.21 -5.49 3.92
N SER A 123 -14.28 -5.22 3.18
CA SER A 123 -14.22 -5.06 1.73
C SER A 123 -13.70 -3.66 1.38
N PRO A 124 -12.84 -3.52 0.34
CA PRO A 124 -12.39 -2.23 -0.15
C PRO A 124 -13.54 -1.30 -0.51
N ASP A 125 -13.51 -0.07 -0.01
CA ASP A 125 -14.48 0.98 -0.30
C ASP A 125 -13.80 2.14 -1.04
N GLU A 126 -14.20 2.40 -2.28
CA GLU A 126 -13.68 3.51 -3.08
C GLU A 126 -13.98 4.88 -2.46
N SER A 127 -15.02 4.98 -1.61
CA SER A 127 -15.31 6.22 -0.88
C SER A 127 -14.19 6.61 0.09
N CYS A 128 -13.32 5.65 0.46
CA CYS A 128 -12.15 5.89 1.31
C CYS A 128 -10.94 6.44 0.53
N LEU A 129 -10.96 6.46 -0.81
CA LEU A 129 -9.84 6.99 -1.58
C LEU A 129 -9.59 8.48 -1.22
N PRO A 130 -8.33 8.93 -1.23
CA PRO A 130 -7.97 10.32 -0.96
C PRO A 130 -8.75 11.31 -1.83
N VAL A 131 -9.66 12.07 -1.20
CA VAL A 131 -10.25 13.28 -1.79
C VAL A 131 -9.70 14.47 -1.02
N VAL A 132 -8.68 15.11 -1.58
CA VAL A 132 -8.01 16.25 -0.95
C VAL A 132 -8.76 17.52 -1.35
N LYS A 133 -9.32 18.21 -0.36
CA LYS A 133 -10.24 19.31 -0.62
C LYS A 133 -9.58 20.68 -0.56
N GLN A 134 -8.58 20.95 0.30
CA GLN A 134 -8.19 22.35 0.51
C GLN A 134 -6.72 22.65 0.79
N SER A 135 -5.86 21.73 1.28
CA SER A 135 -4.49 22.13 1.66
C SER A 135 -3.39 21.07 1.53
N PRO A 136 -2.11 21.49 1.45
CA PRO A 136 -0.96 20.58 1.56
C PRO A 136 -0.90 19.81 2.88
N ALA A 137 -1.37 20.43 3.98
CA ALA A 137 -1.45 19.78 5.28
C ALA A 137 -2.45 18.63 5.26
N GLU A 138 -3.63 18.84 4.67
CA GLU A 138 -4.64 17.80 4.48
C GLU A 138 -4.11 16.64 3.62
N LEU A 139 -3.37 16.94 2.55
CA LEU A 139 -2.72 15.91 1.73
C LEU A 139 -1.74 15.07 2.57
N ARG A 140 -0.90 15.71 3.40
CA ARG A 140 -0.02 14.98 4.34
C ARG A 140 -0.83 14.14 5.33
N ASP A 141 -1.92 14.69 5.88
CA ASP A 141 -2.74 14.00 6.87
C ASP A 141 -3.40 12.75 6.29
N VAL A 142 -3.90 12.83 5.05
CA VAL A 142 -4.49 11.67 4.36
C VAL A 142 -3.48 10.54 4.19
N PHE A 143 -2.27 10.85 3.72
CA PHE A 143 -1.23 9.83 3.54
C PHE A 143 -0.60 9.36 4.85
N ARG A 144 -0.63 10.19 5.91
CA ARG A 144 -0.17 9.78 7.25
C ARG A 144 -1.04 8.66 7.83
N LYS A 145 -2.33 8.60 7.49
CA LYS A 145 -3.23 7.49 7.88
C LYS A 145 -2.76 6.14 7.34
N VAL A 146 -2.10 6.13 6.19
CA VAL A 146 -1.46 4.95 5.60
C VAL A 146 0.05 4.92 5.88
N GLU A 147 0.49 5.59 6.95
CA GLU A 147 1.89 5.61 7.42
C GLU A 147 2.91 6.20 6.43
N ILE A 148 2.47 7.02 5.48
CA ILE A 148 3.32 7.65 4.48
C ILE A 148 3.43 9.15 4.80
N SER A 149 4.65 9.59 5.11
CA SER A 149 4.93 10.96 5.55
C SER A 149 5.97 11.69 4.71
N ASP A 150 6.83 10.96 4.01
CA ASP A 150 7.86 11.53 3.13
C ASP A 150 7.19 12.21 1.91
N PRO A 151 7.50 13.49 1.65
CA PRO A 151 6.95 14.22 0.51
C PRO A 151 7.10 13.50 -0.83
N LYS A 152 8.24 12.87 -1.11
CA LYS A 152 8.47 12.23 -2.42
C LYS A 152 7.50 11.06 -2.64
N HIS A 153 7.26 10.25 -1.60
CA HIS A 153 6.32 9.13 -1.65
C HIS A 153 4.87 9.60 -1.74
N ILE A 154 4.50 10.68 -1.05
CA ILE A 154 3.16 11.28 -1.15
C ILE A 154 2.89 11.72 -2.59
N VAL A 155 3.80 12.49 -3.19
CA VAL A 155 3.65 12.99 -4.56
C VAL A 155 3.64 11.85 -5.57
N ALA A 156 4.53 10.86 -5.43
CA ALA A 156 4.58 9.70 -6.31
C ALA A 156 3.27 8.89 -6.27
N LEU A 157 2.80 8.52 -5.08
CA LEU A 157 1.53 7.79 -4.93
C LEU A 157 0.32 8.59 -5.39
N TYR A 158 0.33 9.90 -5.20
CA TYR A 158 -0.73 10.74 -5.74
C TYR A 158 -0.80 10.66 -7.26
N GLY A 159 0.35 10.65 -7.96
CA GLY A 159 0.42 10.43 -9.40
C GLY A 159 -0.20 9.08 -9.82
N GLY A 160 0.14 7.99 -9.13
CA GLY A 160 -0.47 6.68 -9.39
C GLY A 160 -1.96 6.61 -9.05
N LEU A 161 -2.42 7.32 -8.01
CA LEU A 161 -3.83 7.43 -7.67
C LEU A 161 -4.62 8.16 -8.78
N LYS A 162 -4.04 9.21 -9.39
CA LYS A 162 -4.65 9.90 -10.54
C LYS A 162 -4.76 8.97 -11.76
N LEU A 163 -3.74 8.14 -12.02
CA LEU A 163 -3.81 7.10 -13.04
C LEU A 163 -4.90 6.04 -12.73
N ALA A 164 -5.01 5.61 -11.48
CA ALA A 164 -5.99 4.63 -11.02
C ALA A 164 -7.44 5.14 -11.14
N THR A 165 -7.63 6.45 -11.06
CA THR A 165 -8.95 7.11 -11.08
C THR A 165 -9.30 7.73 -12.43
N ALA A 166 -8.40 7.69 -13.42
CA ALA A 166 -8.61 8.25 -14.75
C ALA A 166 -9.70 7.52 -15.58
N GLY A 167 -10.13 6.32 -15.14
CA GLY A 167 -11.17 5.52 -15.78
C GLY A 167 -10.67 4.68 -16.96
N ALA A 168 -11.29 3.52 -17.20
CA ALA A 168 -10.84 2.52 -18.17
C ALA A 168 -11.27 2.75 -19.63
N GLN A 169 -12.02 3.82 -19.94
CA GLN A 169 -12.61 3.97 -21.28
C GLN A 169 -11.60 4.47 -22.33
N GLY A 170 -10.97 3.53 -23.02
CA GLY A 170 -10.32 3.73 -24.32
C GLY A 170 -8.93 4.39 -24.30
N ALA A 171 -8.43 4.81 -23.14
CA ALA A 171 -7.11 5.40 -23.02
C ALA A 171 -6.02 4.34 -22.82
N ASN A 172 -4.91 4.47 -23.56
CA ASN A 172 -3.66 3.74 -23.31
C ASN A 172 -3.01 4.31 -22.04
N LEU A 173 -3.57 3.96 -20.88
CA LEU A 173 -3.08 4.41 -19.58
C LEU A 173 -1.71 3.79 -19.30
N LYS A 174 -0.74 4.64 -18.98
CA LYS A 174 0.61 4.23 -18.62
C LYS A 174 1.03 4.93 -17.33
N LEU A 175 1.75 4.21 -16.49
CA LEU A 175 2.45 4.77 -15.36
C LEU A 175 3.74 5.41 -15.88
N ASP A 176 3.63 6.67 -16.28
CA ASP A 176 4.73 7.52 -16.69
C ASP A 176 4.62 8.90 -16.02
N ASN A 177 5.53 9.82 -16.37
CA ASN A 177 5.55 11.14 -15.78
C ASN A 177 4.67 12.17 -16.50
N SER A 178 3.83 11.76 -17.47
CA SER A 178 2.96 12.68 -18.23
C SER A 178 2.04 13.49 -17.33
N TYR A 179 1.56 12.88 -16.23
CA TYR A 179 0.77 13.57 -15.21
C TYR A 179 1.50 14.80 -14.64
N PHE A 180 2.77 14.66 -14.26
CA PHE A 180 3.55 15.75 -13.68
C PHE A 180 3.93 16.79 -14.74
N VAL A 181 4.24 16.36 -15.97
CA VAL A 181 4.45 17.25 -17.12
C VAL A 181 3.21 18.12 -17.36
N ASP A 182 2.03 17.52 -17.36
CA ASP A 182 0.77 18.24 -17.58
C ASP A 182 0.45 19.19 -16.42
N LEU A 183 0.77 18.79 -15.18
CA LEU A 183 0.59 19.59 -13.97
C LEU A 183 1.47 20.84 -13.96
N VAL A 184 2.77 20.70 -14.26
CA VAL A 184 3.72 21.82 -14.34
C VAL A 184 3.33 22.80 -15.44
N ASN A 185 2.90 22.28 -16.60
CA ASN A 185 2.46 23.10 -17.73
C ASN A 185 1.04 23.64 -17.58
N LYS A 186 0.32 23.29 -16.51
CA LYS A 186 -1.07 23.70 -16.25
C LYS A 186 -1.99 23.49 -17.46
N LYS A 187 -1.85 22.35 -18.13
CA LYS A 187 -2.60 22.05 -19.38
C LYS A 187 -4.12 21.97 -19.19
N LYS A 188 -4.58 21.86 -17.94
CA LYS A 188 -5.98 21.75 -17.54
C LYS A 188 -6.21 22.55 -16.27
N GLU A 189 -7.48 22.84 -15.99
CA GLU A 189 -7.90 23.37 -14.70
C GLU A 189 -7.45 22.45 -13.56
N LEU A 190 -6.73 23.03 -12.60
CA LEU A 190 -6.15 22.28 -11.49
C LEU A 190 -7.19 22.04 -10.41
N SER A 191 -7.30 20.78 -9.98
CA SER A 191 -8.02 20.42 -8.77
C SER A 191 -7.38 21.04 -7.53
N LEU A 192 -8.12 21.09 -6.42
CA LEU A 192 -7.63 21.65 -5.16
C LEU A 192 -6.40 20.90 -4.62
N ALA A 193 -6.35 19.59 -4.85
CA ALA A 193 -5.20 18.75 -4.55
C ALA A 193 -3.97 19.07 -5.42
N GLU A 194 -4.17 19.30 -6.72
CA GLU A 194 -3.10 19.68 -7.64
C GLU A 194 -2.54 21.07 -7.31
N LYS A 195 -3.40 22.00 -6.87
CA LYS A 195 -2.95 23.30 -6.33
C LYS A 195 -2.11 23.08 -5.06
N ALA A 196 -2.58 22.25 -4.13
CA ALA A 196 -1.82 21.91 -2.92
C ALA A 196 -0.44 21.28 -3.22
N LEU A 197 -0.31 20.48 -4.28
CA LEU A 197 0.99 19.95 -4.73
C LEU A 197 1.94 21.06 -5.22
N LEU A 198 1.43 22.15 -5.78
CA LEU A 198 2.23 23.26 -6.31
C LEU A 198 2.49 24.37 -5.28
N ASP A 199 1.58 24.54 -4.32
CA ASP A 199 1.68 25.57 -3.27
C ASP A 199 2.70 25.18 -2.18
N ASP A 200 2.94 23.89 -1.98
CA ASP A 200 3.89 23.39 -1.00
C ASP A 200 5.31 23.26 -1.58
N PRO A 201 6.34 23.88 -0.98
CA PRO A 201 7.70 23.86 -1.54
C PRO A 201 8.30 22.46 -1.69
N GLU A 202 8.03 21.54 -0.77
CA GLU A 202 8.58 20.17 -0.82
C GLU A 202 7.88 19.36 -1.92
N PHE A 203 6.54 19.43 -1.97
CA PHE A 203 5.78 18.75 -3.02
C PHE A 203 6.08 19.31 -4.40
N HIS A 204 6.16 20.64 -4.54
CA HIS A 204 6.41 21.28 -5.81
C HIS A 204 7.81 20.92 -6.36
N ASN A 205 8.82 20.81 -5.49
CA ASN A 205 10.14 20.32 -5.89
C ASN A 205 10.07 18.90 -6.45
N CYS A 206 9.32 18.00 -5.80
CA CYS A 206 9.11 16.63 -6.29
C CYS A 206 8.36 16.63 -7.63
N VAL A 207 7.28 17.40 -7.77
CA VAL A 207 6.50 17.53 -9.01
C VAL A 207 7.39 17.97 -10.17
N ARG A 208 8.25 18.97 -9.97
CA ARG A 208 9.19 19.45 -10.99
C ARG A 208 10.24 18.40 -11.34
N CYS A 209 10.75 17.69 -10.33
CA CYS A 209 11.71 16.61 -10.53
C CYS A 209 11.10 15.52 -11.43
N TYR A 210 9.95 14.99 -11.04
CA TYR A 210 9.25 13.94 -11.78
C TYR A 210 8.84 14.37 -13.19
N ALA A 211 8.43 15.63 -13.39
CA ALA A 211 8.13 16.15 -14.72
C ALA A 211 9.33 16.14 -15.67
N THR A 212 10.56 16.15 -15.15
CA THR A 212 11.81 16.17 -15.94
C THR A 212 12.51 14.81 -15.98
N HIS A 213 12.42 14.05 -14.89
CA HIS A 213 13.11 12.79 -14.67
C HIS A 213 12.07 11.69 -14.41
N LYS A 214 11.75 10.93 -15.47
CA LYS A 214 10.75 9.88 -15.40
C LYS A 214 11.22 8.72 -14.50
N GLU A 215 12.49 8.42 -14.55
CA GLU A 215 13.14 7.33 -13.81
C GLU A 215 13.03 7.57 -12.30
N ASP A 216 13.35 8.78 -11.84
CA ASP A 216 13.19 9.19 -10.43
C ASP A 216 11.75 9.00 -9.94
N PHE A 217 10.76 9.37 -10.77
CA PHE A 217 9.35 9.12 -10.45
C PHE A 217 9.05 7.62 -10.30
N LEU A 218 9.52 6.79 -11.22
CA LEU A 218 9.24 5.36 -11.18
C LEU A 218 9.89 4.66 -9.99
N GLU A 219 11.12 5.04 -9.64
CA GLU A 219 11.83 4.52 -8.47
C GLU A 219 11.14 4.94 -7.16
N ASP A 220 10.82 6.23 -7.00
CA ASP A 220 10.11 6.72 -5.81
C ASP A 220 8.68 6.14 -5.72
N TYR A 221 8.02 5.91 -6.85
CA TYR A 221 6.73 5.24 -6.90
C TYR A 221 6.83 3.77 -6.47
N GLU A 222 7.84 3.05 -6.92
CA GLU A 222 8.09 1.65 -6.52
C GLU A 222 8.27 1.56 -4.99
N GLU A 223 9.16 2.40 -4.45
CA GLU A 223 9.44 2.46 -3.00
C GLU A 223 8.15 2.78 -2.21
N ALA A 224 7.40 3.78 -2.68
CA ALA A 224 6.18 4.21 -2.01
C ALA A 224 5.06 3.17 -2.11
N HIS A 225 4.89 2.52 -3.27
CA HIS A 225 3.85 1.51 -3.48
C HIS A 225 4.17 0.24 -2.67
N LYS A 226 5.44 -0.16 -2.57
CA LYS A 226 5.85 -1.25 -1.67
C LYS A 226 5.49 -0.94 -0.22
N LYS A 227 5.82 0.27 0.27
CA LYS A 227 5.45 0.71 1.62
C LYS A 227 3.94 0.69 1.84
N LEU A 228 3.17 1.21 0.90
CA LEU A 228 1.71 1.18 0.94
C LEU A 228 1.17 -0.25 0.96
N ALA A 229 1.74 -1.14 0.14
CA ALA A 229 1.30 -2.52 0.05
C ALA A 229 1.60 -3.30 1.33
N ASP A 230 2.76 -3.08 1.95
CA ASP A 230 3.22 -3.80 3.14
C ASP A 230 2.46 -3.42 4.43
N LEU A 231 1.58 -2.43 4.36
CA LEU A 231 0.65 -2.12 5.44
C LEU A 231 -0.23 -3.33 5.77
N GLY A 232 -0.41 -3.58 7.07
CA GLY A 232 -1.19 -4.71 7.57
C GLY A 232 -0.47 -6.06 7.56
N LEU A 233 0.79 -6.13 7.14
CA LEU A 233 1.59 -7.35 7.33
C LEU A 233 1.86 -7.59 8.84
N PRO A 234 1.68 -8.83 9.33
CA PRO A 234 1.92 -9.13 10.75
C PRO A 234 3.39 -8.94 11.16
N TYR A 235 4.32 -9.09 10.20
CA TYR A 235 5.75 -8.85 10.43
C TYR A 235 6.07 -7.34 10.50
N SER A 236 5.39 -6.48 9.73
CA SER A 236 5.58 -5.03 9.83
C SER A 236 5.10 -4.52 11.19
N ALA A 237 3.98 -5.02 11.72
CA ALA A 237 3.53 -4.71 13.08
C ALA A 237 4.50 -5.20 14.18
N PHE A 238 5.07 -6.41 14.03
CA PHE A 238 6.05 -6.93 14.98
C PHE A 238 7.37 -6.16 14.95
N ILE A 239 7.92 -5.90 13.76
CA ILE A 239 9.13 -5.08 13.60
C ILE A 239 8.88 -3.68 14.09
N LYS A 240 7.76 -3.06 13.71
CA LYS A 240 7.37 -1.71 14.15
C LYS A 240 7.25 -1.62 15.66
N SER A 241 6.51 -2.52 16.30
CA SER A 241 6.42 -2.53 17.78
C SER A 241 7.77 -2.80 18.45
N THR A 242 8.66 -3.58 17.83
CA THR A 242 10.01 -3.85 18.33
C THR A 242 10.94 -2.64 18.12
N LEU A 243 10.82 -1.95 16.98
CA LEU A 243 11.55 -0.72 16.67
C LEU A 243 11.10 0.42 17.59
N GLU A 244 9.80 0.56 17.84
CA GLU A 244 9.24 1.57 18.74
C GLU A 244 9.67 1.34 20.19
N LYS A 245 9.63 0.08 20.66
CA LYS A 245 10.14 -0.29 21.98
C LYS A 245 11.64 -0.02 22.10
N SER A 246 12.42 -0.43 21.12
CA SER A 246 13.87 -0.20 21.12
C SER A 246 14.21 1.29 21.00
N ALA A 247 13.54 2.05 20.13
CA ALA A 247 13.71 3.50 20.01
C ALA A 247 13.34 4.24 21.30
N SER A 248 12.23 3.86 21.96
CA SER A 248 11.84 4.41 23.26
C SER A 248 12.88 4.10 24.35
N GLN A 249 13.42 2.88 24.35
CA GLN A 249 14.45 2.45 25.29
C GLN A 249 15.78 3.17 25.03
N VAL A 250 16.17 3.32 23.77
CA VAL A 250 17.34 4.10 23.33
C VAL A 250 17.17 5.57 23.71
N LYS A 251 15.99 6.16 23.53
CA LYS A 251 15.69 7.56 23.91
C LYS A 251 15.76 7.77 25.43
N LYS A 252 15.33 6.79 26.24
CA LYS A 252 15.51 6.79 27.70
C LYS A 252 16.99 6.69 28.10
N VAL A 253 17.77 5.86 27.42
CA VAL A 253 19.20 5.67 27.71
C VAL A 253 20.04 6.88 27.26
N LEU A 254 19.79 7.46 26.08
CA LEU A 254 20.46 8.68 25.62
C LEU A 254 20.02 9.93 26.37
N GLY A 255 18.77 9.99 26.85
CA GLY A 255 18.33 11.03 27.79
C GLY A 255 19.10 11.01 29.11
N ALA A 256 19.68 9.87 29.47
CA ALA A 256 20.51 9.69 30.66
C ALA A 256 22.02 9.81 30.39
N GLN A 257 22.50 9.71 29.14
CA GLN A 257 23.94 9.82 28.81
C GLN A 257 24.20 10.43 27.41
N LYS A 258 25.12 11.42 27.37
CA LYS A 258 25.64 12.08 26.15
C LYS A 258 26.55 11.17 25.29
N ALA A 259 26.11 9.98 24.87
CA ALA A 259 26.92 9.08 24.04
C ALA A 259 26.11 8.49 22.89
N VAL A 260 26.20 9.12 21.72
CA VAL A 260 25.37 8.88 20.53
C VAL A 260 25.74 7.56 19.80
N GLY A 261 26.95 7.04 19.98
CA GLY A 261 27.48 5.92 19.19
C GLY A 261 26.94 4.52 19.54
N VAL A 262 26.51 4.28 20.78
CA VAL A 262 26.12 2.93 21.23
C VAL A 262 24.67 2.59 20.88
N GLY A 263 23.78 3.59 20.80
CA GLY A 263 22.35 3.38 20.55
C GLY A 263 22.03 2.80 19.16
N VAL A 264 22.77 3.22 18.13
CA VAL A 264 22.53 2.80 16.74
C VAL A 264 22.95 1.34 16.52
N ALA A 265 24.09 0.92 17.09
CA ALA A 265 24.59 -0.46 16.98
C ALA A 265 23.66 -1.47 17.69
N VAL A 266 23.11 -1.09 18.86
CA VAL A 266 22.18 -1.95 19.61
C VAL A 266 20.85 -2.10 18.85
N ALA A 267 20.32 -1.03 18.25
CA ALA A 267 19.09 -1.12 17.47
C ALA A 267 19.25 -2.03 16.24
N ALA A 268 20.34 -1.89 15.48
CA ALA A 268 20.63 -2.75 14.34
C ALA A 268 20.78 -4.23 14.76
N ALA A 269 21.50 -4.50 15.86
CA ALA A 269 21.67 -5.85 16.39
C ALA A 269 20.33 -6.48 16.84
N VAL A 270 19.45 -5.71 17.47
CA VAL A 270 18.13 -6.20 17.90
C VAL A 270 17.25 -6.55 16.70
N VAL A 271 17.28 -5.76 15.62
CA VAL A 271 16.53 -6.05 14.38
C VAL A 271 17.05 -7.34 13.74
N ILE A 272 18.38 -7.46 13.59
CA ILE A 272 19.03 -8.64 13.02
C ILE A 272 18.74 -9.89 13.86
N LEU A 273 18.88 -9.81 15.19
CA LEU A 273 18.60 -10.92 16.10
C LEU A 273 17.12 -11.29 16.14
N SER A 274 16.21 -10.33 16.03
CA SER A 274 14.77 -10.58 15.94
C SER A 274 14.42 -11.30 14.64
N PHE A 275 15.06 -10.93 13.52
CA PHE A 275 14.92 -11.61 12.23
C PHE A 275 15.39 -13.07 12.32
N PHE A 276 16.58 -13.31 12.88
CA PHE A 276 17.11 -14.66 13.08
C PHE A 276 16.29 -15.49 14.07
N TYR A 277 15.79 -14.89 15.15
CA TYR A 277 14.93 -15.58 16.12
C TYR A 277 13.62 -16.06 15.50
N VAL A 278 13.01 -15.25 14.62
CA VAL A 278 11.78 -15.64 13.91
C VAL A 278 12.03 -16.75 12.89
N ILE A 279 13.17 -16.72 12.19
CA ILE A 279 13.58 -17.79 11.28
C ILE A 279 13.81 -19.10 12.07
N ASN A 280 14.57 -19.04 13.17
CA ASN A 280 14.92 -20.21 13.97
C ASN A 280 13.76 -20.79 14.79
N ARG A 281 12.81 -19.97 15.24
CA ARG A 281 11.62 -20.48 15.95
C ARG A 281 10.71 -21.31 15.04
N ARG A 282 10.78 -21.11 13.72
CA ARG A 282 10.06 -21.92 12.73
C ARG A 282 10.77 -23.22 12.39
N THR A 283 12.11 -23.26 12.45
CA THR A 283 12.89 -24.51 12.28
C THR A 283 12.83 -25.39 13.55
N ALA A 284 12.84 -24.79 14.74
CA ALA A 284 12.81 -25.51 16.01
C ALA A 284 11.48 -26.23 16.32
N LYS A 285 10.36 -25.86 15.66
CA LYS A 285 9.10 -26.62 15.75
C LYS A 285 9.07 -27.90 14.90
N HIS A 286 10.14 -28.18 14.16
CA HIS A 286 10.43 -29.49 13.57
C HIS A 286 11.78 -30.00 14.10
N SER A 287 11.81 -30.43 15.37
CA SER A 287 12.59 -31.63 15.68
C SER A 287 11.74 -32.82 15.26
N PRO A 288 12.18 -33.67 14.33
CA PRO A 288 11.52 -34.93 14.07
C PRO A 288 11.78 -35.81 15.30
N HIS A 289 10.76 -36.06 16.12
CA HIS A 289 10.80 -37.22 16.99
C HIS A 289 10.80 -38.46 16.08
N GLN A 290 12.01 -38.94 15.82
CA GLN A 290 12.28 -40.28 15.33
C GLN A 290 12.31 -41.25 16.53
N PHE A 291 11.66 -42.39 16.32
CA PHE A 291 11.76 -43.69 17.00
C PHE A 291 11.56 -43.76 18.52
N GLN A 292 10.44 -44.33 18.95
CA GLN A 292 10.33 -45.78 19.21
C GLN A 292 8.86 -46.21 19.26
#